data_AF-A0A7K3GPY6-F1
#
_entry.id   AF-A0A7K3GPY6-F1
#
_cell.length_a   1.000
_cell.length_b   1.000
_cell.length_c   1.000
_cell.angle_alpha   90.00
_cell.angle_beta   90.00
_cell.angle_gamma   90.00
#
_symmetry.space_group_name_H-M   'P 1'
#
loop_
_entity.id
_entity.type
_entity.pdbx_description
1 polymer ?
#
loop_
_entity_poly.entity_id
_entity_poly.type
_entity_poly.pdbx_seq_one_letter_code
_entity_poly.pdbx_strand_id
1 'polypeptide(L)'
;AFGRPGGPVGRALRALPRNLRELMVEPDARLGASTRAAGAGAAVLVGGGALLVGVSLVWHGDAAQEAFLRLTEGWSGRFAVLLLCLALVPNAAVWAAVYALGPGFALGAGHVVHPLASAPAPLLPPFPLLAAVPEAGPGTPLHWAAGGVPLVAGTVVGWFTARAATGAPVGAVGDGHAAGGEGAAGVWSWRRTAGAAVVAAVLCAVLVALLAAFAGGPLGSDALARFGPVWWQAGGATLVWIAVPAVPVAVVVRAWRGRG
;
A
#
# COMPACT_ATOMS: atom_id res chain seq x y z
N ALA A 1 -23.51 9.31 43.29
CA ALA A 1 -22.46 8.36 42.91
C ALA A 1 -23.04 7.34 41.92
N PHE A 2 -22.70 7.42 40.63
CA PHE A 2 -22.94 6.32 39.68
C PHE A 2 -21.83 6.32 38.63
N GLY A 3 -20.92 5.35 38.76
CA GLY A 3 -19.84 5.10 37.82
C GLY A 3 -20.36 4.44 36.54
N ARG A 4 -19.89 4.94 35.40
CA ARG A 4 -20.01 4.23 34.11
C ARG A 4 -18.81 3.28 33.96
N PRO A 5 -19.01 1.95 33.97
CA PRO A 5 -17.95 1.05 33.54
C PRO A 5 -17.86 1.16 32.01
N GLY A 6 -16.64 1.43 31.53
CA GLY A 6 -16.36 1.71 30.13
C GLY A 6 -16.94 0.66 29.17
N GLY A 7 -17.51 1.17 28.07
CA GLY A 7 -18.08 0.37 26.99
C GLY A 7 -17.07 -0.57 26.31
N PRO A 8 -17.47 -1.29 25.26
CA PRO A 8 -16.65 -2.30 24.57
C PRO A 8 -15.26 -1.75 24.16
N VAL A 9 -15.18 -0.45 23.88
CA VAL A 9 -13.95 0.30 23.61
C VAL A 9 -12.94 0.23 24.79
N GLY A 10 -13.40 0.30 26.03
CA GLY A 10 -12.56 0.23 27.23
C GLY A 10 -12.04 -1.18 27.57
N ARG A 11 -12.61 -2.25 26.98
CA ARG A 11 -12.07 -3.61 27.05
C ARG A 11 -11.09 -3.89 25.92
N ALA A 12 -11.38 -3.42 24.70
CA ALA A 12 -10.46 -3.50 23.57
C ALA A 12 -9.16 -2.70 23.85
N LEU A 13 -9.28 -1.50 24.42
CA LEU A 13 -8.14 -0.71 24.90
C LEU A 13 -7.38 -1.43 26.02
N ARG A 14 -8.04 -2.28 26.83
CA ARG A 14 -7.40 -3.06 27.89
C ARG A 14 -6.62 -4.28 27.41
N ALA A 15 -6.97 -4.82 26.25
CA ALA A 15 -6.22 -5.90 25.59
C ALA A 15 -4.96 -5.40 24.85
N LEU A 16 -4.86 -4.09 24.62
CA LEU A 16 -3.73 -3.47 23.92
C LEU A 16 -2.55 -3.22 24.89
N PRO A 17 -1.29 -3.56 24.51
CA PRO A 17 -0.12 -3.32 25.35
C PRO A 17 0.01 -1.84 25.76
N ARG A 18 0.48 -1.58 26.98
CA ARG A 18 0.52 -0.23 27.61
C ARG A 18 1.12 0.86 26.70
N ASN A 19 2.14 0.52 25.93
CA ASN A 19 2.81 1.42 24.99
C ASN A 19 1.91 1.95 23.87
N LEU A 20 0.91 1.16 23.44
CA LEU A 20 -0.08 1.60 22.44
C LEU A 20 -1.21 2.42 23.07
N ARG A 21 -1.50 2.18 24.35
CA ARG A 21 -2.48 2.97 25.12
C ARG A 21 -1.97 4.39 25.38
N GLU A 22 -0.70 4.53 25.74
CA GLU A 22 -0.07 5.84 25.93
C GLU A 22 -0.03 6.63 24.62
N LEU A 23 0.19 5.97 23.48
CA LEU A 23 0.17 6.60 22.17
C LEU A 23 -1.23 7.07 21.73
N MET A 24 -2.31 6.47 22.24
CA MET A 24 -3.69 6.82 21.89
C MET A 24 -4.32 7.88 22.79
N VAL A 25 -3.77 8.12 24.00
CA VAL A 25 -4.35 9.03 24.99
C VAL A 25 -3.76 10.45 24.90
N GLU A 26 -2.55 10.60 24.37
CA GLU A 26 -2.01 11.90 23.94
C GLU A 26 -1.98 11.94 22.40
N PRO A 27 -2.61 12.93 21.73
CA PRO A 27 -2.46 13.15 20.29
C PRO A 27 -1.05 13.72 20.03
N ASP A 28 -0.04 12.88 20.28
CA ASP A 28 1.35 13.17 20.05
C ASP A 28 1.55 13.50 18.57
N ALA A 29 2.35 14.52 18.26
CA ALA A 29 2.77 14.86 16.88
C ALA A 29 3.32 13.64 16.08
N ARG A 30 3.67 12.56 16.80
CA ARG A 30 4.07 11.25 16.30
C ARG A 30 2.99 10.53 15.52
N LEU A 31 1.74 10.55 15.97
CA LEU A 31 0.65 9.87 15.26
C LEU A 31 0.39 10.57 13.93
N GLY A 32 0.29 11.90 13.94
CA GLY A 32 0.13 12.68 12.70
C GLY A 32 1.32 12.56 11.73
N ALA A 33 2.54 12.42 12.26
CA ALA A 33 3.71 12.12 11.43
C ALA A 33 3.68 10.71 10.84
N SER A 34 3.30 9.72 11.64
CA SER A 34 3.26 8.32 11.24
C SER A 34 2.15 8.05 10.22
N THR A 35 0.99 8.70 10.37
CA THR A 35 -0.11 8.60 9.39
C THR A 35 0.26 9.22 8.04
N ARG A 36 0.90 10.39 8.03
CA ARG A 36 1.41 11.00 6.78
C ARG A 36 2.47 10.14 6.11
N ALA A 37 3.40 9.59 6.89
CA ALA A 37 4.42 8.68 6.36
C ALA A 37 3.80 7.40 5.80
N ALA A 38 2.83 6.80 6.51
CA ALA A 38 2.08 5.64 6.04
C ALA A 38 1.32 5.94 4.74
N GLY A 39 0.65 7.09 4.66
CA GLY A 39 -0.04 7.54 3.46
C GLY A 39 0.90 7.73 2.28
N ALA A 40 2.08 8.32 2.49
CA ALA A 40 3.10 8.46 1.45
C ALA A 40 3.60 7.09 0.96
N GLY A 41 3.86 6.14 1.87
CA GLY A 41 4.25 4.78 1.51
C GLY A 41 3.19 4.06 0.69
N ALA A 42 1.92 4.13 1.10
CA ALA A 42 0.80 3.54 0.36
C ALA A 42 0.63 4.19 -1.01
N ALA A 43 0.78 5.52 -1.12
CA ALA A 43 0.72 6.23 -2.39
C ALA A 43 1.83 5.79 -3.35
N VAL A 44 3.06 5.56 -2.87
CA VAL A 44 4.16 5.02 -3.67
C VAL A 44 3.87 3.59 -4.14
N LEU A 45 3.33 2.74 -3.27
CA LEU A 45 2.98 1.37 -3.63
C LEU A 45 1.88 1.34 -4.71
N VAL A 46 0.78 2.06 -4.50
CA VAL A 46 -0.34 2.12 -5.46
C VAL A 46 0.07 2.81 -6.76
N GLY A 47 0.81 3.92 -6.68
CA GLY A 47 1.33 4.62 -7.85
C GLY A 47 2.33 3.78 -8.65
N GLY A 48 3.22 3.06 -7.97
CA GLY A 48 4.13 2.10 -8.60
C GLY A 48 3.40 0.94 -9.25
N GLY A 49 2.35 0.41 -8.60
CA GLY A 49 1.47 -0.59 -9.18
C GLY A 49 0.76 -0.09 -10.44
N ALA A 50 0.23 1.14 -10.43
CA ALA A 50 -0.38 1.77 -11.60
C ALA A 50 0.61 1.95 -12.76
N LEU A 51 1.86 2.33 -12.45
CA LEU A 51 2.96 2.41 -13.42
C LEU A 51 3.25 1.04 -14.06
N LEU A 52 3.32 -0.03 -13.25
CA LEU A 52 3.53 -1.39 -13.76
C LEU A 52 2.38 -1.83 -14.69
N VAL A 53 1.13 -1.54 -14.33
CA VAL A 53 -0.03 -1.81 -15.18
C VAL A 53 0.07 -1.05 -16.49
N GLY A 54 0.41 0.24 -16.45
CA GLY A 54 0.57 1.07 -17.65
C GLY A 54 1.65 0.55 -18.59
N VAL A 55 2.83 0.20 -18.06
CA VAL A 55 3.92 -0.39 -18.85
C VAL A 55 3.50 -1.73 -19.45
N SER A 56 2.82 -2.57 -18.68
CA SER A 56 2.33 -3.87 -19.16
C SER A 56 1.29 -3.73 -20.26
N LEU A 57 0.38 -2.76 -20.16
CA LEU A 57 -0.62 -2.48 -21.19
C LEU A 57 0.00 -1.94 -22.48
N VAL A 58 1.05 -1.11 -22.39
CA VAL A 58 1.79 -0.66 -23.57
C VAL A 58 2.51 -1.83 -24.24
N TRP A 59 3.05 -2.76 -23.45
CA TRP A 59 3.75 -3.94 -23.96
C TRP A 59 2.80 -4.96 -24.61
N HIS A 60 1.60 -5.14 -24.06
CA HIS A 60 0.57 -6.08 -24.53
C HIS A 60 -0.56 -5.38 -25.30
N GLY A 61 -0.27 -4.24 -25.93
CA GLY A 61 -1.26 -3.37 -26.57
C GLY A 61 -2.10 -4.08 -27.63
N ASP A 62 -1.49 -4.94 -28.43
CA ASP A 62 -2.19 -5.69 -29.49
C ASP A 62 -3.21 -6.68 -28.91
N ALA A 63 -2.83 -7.43 -27.86
CA ALA A 63 -3.73 -8.36 -27.17
C ALA A 63 -4.88 -7.62 -26.44
N ALA A 64 -4.58 -6.46 -25.84
CA ALA A 64 -5.59 -5.62 -25.20
C ALA A 64 -6.58 -5.04 -26.23
N GLN A 65 -6.08 -4.64 -27.41
CA GLN A 65 -6.89 -4.14 -28.51
C GLN A 65 -7.79 -5.22 -29.11
N GLU A 66 -7.27 -6.43 -29.33
CA GLU A 66 -8.07 -7.56 -29.82
C GLU A 66 -9.19 -7.93 -28.84
N ALA A 67 -8.89 -7.99 -27.54
CA ALA A 67 -9.91 -8.24 -26.51
C ALA A 67 -10.98 -7.14 -26.48
N PHE A 68 -10.56 -5.88 -26.61
CA PHE A 68 -11.47 -4.74 -26.64
C PHE A 68 -12.41 -4.79 -27.85
N LEU A 69 -11.89 -5.10 -29.04
CA LEU A 69 -12.68 -5.18 -30.27
C LEU A 69 -13.63 -6.39 -30.28
N ARG A 70 -13.26 -7.52 -29.67
CA ARG A 70 -14.13 -8.69 -29.52
C ARG A 70 -15.32 -8.45 -28.59
N LEU A 71 -15.15 -7.60 -27.57
CA LEU A 71 -16.20 -7.28 -26.59
C LEU A 71 -17.13 -6.14 -27.01
N THR A 72 -16.78 -5.35 -28.03
CA THR A 72 -17.47 -4.08 -28.32
C THR A 72 -18.09 -4.07 -29.71
N GLU A 73 -19.40 -4.33 -29.76
CA GLU A 73 -20.23 -4.02 -30.93
C GLU A 73 -20.75 -2.58 -30.83
N GLY A 74 -20.37 -1.73 -31.78
CA GLY A 74 -20.78 -0.32 -31.82
C GLY A 74 -20.04 0.63 -30.87
N TRP A 75 -20.28 1.93 -31.03
CA TRP A 75 -19.57 2.99 -30.28
C TRP A 75 -19.94 3.04 -28.80
N SER A 76 -21.20 2.75 -28.44
CA SER A 76 -21.66 2.74 -27.04
C SER A 76 -20.98 1.66 -26.21
N GLY A 77 -20.80 0.45 -26.78
CA GLY A 77 -20.04 -0.63 -26.14
C GLY A 77 -18.59 -0.23 -25.88
N ARG A 78 -17.93 0.44 -26.84
CA ARG A 78 -16.56 0.94 -26.70
C ARG A 78 -16.42 1.91 -25.54
N PHE A 79 -17.32 2.89 -25.43
CA PHE A 79 -17.31 3.83 -24.31
C PHE A 79 -17.60 3.15 -22.96
N ALA A 80 -18.56 2.22 -22.92
CA ALA A 80 -18.88 1.47 -21.70
C ALA A 80 -17.68 0.65 -21.19
N VAL A 81 -17.00 -0.08 -22.08
CA VAL A 81 -15.81 -0.85 -21.73
C VAL A 81 -14.64 0.05 -21.34
N LEU A 82 -14.45 1.19 -22.01
CA LEU A 82 -13.42 2.17 -21.62
C LEU A 82 -13.66 2.72 -20.21
N LEU A 83 -14.91 3.11 -19.90
CA LEU A 83 -15.28 3.59 -18.58
C LEU A 83 -15.12 2.51 -17.51
N LEU A 84 -15.46 1.25 -17.85
CA LEU A 84 -15.25 0.11 -16.96
C LEU A 84 -13.77 -0.15 -16.71
N CYS A 85 -12.93 -0.13 -17.75
CA CYS A 85 -11.49 -0.24 -17.60
C CYS A 85 -10.95 0.88 -16.70
N LEU A 86 -11.37 2.13 -16.93
CA LEU A 86 -10.96 3.27 -16.11
C LEU A 86 -11.39 3.11 -14.65
N ALA A 87 -12.60 2.60 -14.40
CA ALA A 87 -13.10 2.31 -13.06
C ALA A 87 -12.32 1.19 -12.36
N LEU A 88 -11.73 0.26 -13.12
CA LEU A 88 -10.96 -0.88 -12.59
C LEU A 88 -9.46 -0.61 -12.48
N VAL A 89 -8.94 0.50 -13.01
CA VAL A 89 -7.52 0.89 -12.86
C VAL A 89 -7.07 0.93 -11.39
N PRO A 90 -7.83 1.49 -10.43
CA PRO A 90 -7.42 1.49 -9.03
C PRO A 90 -7.26 0.07 -8.46
N ASN A 91 -8.12 -0.86 -8.86
CA ASN A 91 -8.03 -2.26 -8.45
C ASN A 91 -6.78 -2.91 -9.07
N ALA A 92 -6.58 -2.73 -10.37
CA ALA A 92 -5.40 -3.25 -11.06
C ALA A 92 -4.09 -2.73 -10.45
N ALA A 93 -4.04 -1.46 -10.04
CA ALA A 93 -2.89 -0.86 -9.37
C ALA A 93 -2.60 -1.54 -8.02
N VAL A 94 -3.63 -1.81 -7.21
CA VAL A 94 -3.48 -2.55 -5.94
C VAL A 94 -2.98 -3.96 -6.19
N TRP A 95 -3.50 -4.64 -7.21
CA TRP A 95 -3.08 -6.00 -7.56
C TRP A 95 -1.62 -6.05 -8.00
N ALA A 96 -1.20 -5.12 -8.84
CA ALA A 96 0.18 -4.96 -9.26
C ALA A 96 1.11 -4.61 -8.08
N ALA A 97 0.64 -3.81 -7.12
CA ALA A 97 1.38 -3.55 -5.89
C ALA A 97 1.57 -4.83 -5.03
N VAL A 98 0.53 -5.67 -4.90
CA VAL A 98 0.64 -6.96 -4.17
C VAL A 98 1.50 -7.96 -4.94
N TYR A 99 1.49 -7.91 -6.27
CA TYR A 99 2.45 -8.65 -7.09
C TYR A 99 3.88 -8.21 -6.82
N ALA A 100 4.16 -6.90 -6.82
CA ALA A 100 5.48 -6.35 -6.51
C ALA A 100 5.97 -6.69 -5.08
N LEU A 101 5.05 -6.80 -4.12
CA LEU A 101 5.34 -7.24 -2.75
C LEU A 101 5.74 -8.73 -2.67
N GLY A 102 5.40 -9.54 -3.67
CA GLY A 102 5.69 -10.97 -3.73
C GLY A 102 4.48 -11.92 -3.62
N PRO A 103 3.46 -11.67 -2.76
CA PRO A 103 2.33 -12.60 -2.62
C PRO A 103 1.53 -12.84 -3.90
N GLY A 104 1.46 -11.84 -4.79
CA GLY A 104 0.69 -11.97 -6.01
C GLY A 104 -0.82 -11.89 -5.80
N PHE A 105 -1.59 -12.43 -6.73
CA PHE A 105 -3.05 -12.43 -6.69
C PHE A 105 -3.64 -13.67 -7.36
N ALA A 106 -4.88 -14.01 -6.99
CA ALA A 106 -5.59 -15.15 -7.57
C ALA A 106 -6.53 -14.69 -8.70
N LEU A 107 -6.52 -15.41 -9.82
CA LEU A 107 -7.40 -15.24 -10.97
C LEU A 107 -8.31 -16.47 -11.15
N GLY A 108 -8.98 -16.88 -10.08
CA GLY A 108 -9.81 -18.09 -10.04
C GLY A 108 -9.18 -19.26 -9.29
N ALA A 109 -9.96 -20.32 -9.10
CA ALA A 109 -9.57 -21.50 -8.33
C ALA A 109 -8.37 -22.20 -8.98
N GLY A 110 -7.20 -22.14 -8.31
CA GLY A 110 -5.96 -22.76 -8.79
C GLY A 110 -5.08 -21.87 -9.68
N HIS A 111 -5.52 -20.65 -10.03
CA HIS A 111 -4.75 -19.70 -10.82
C HIS A 111 -4.16 -18.62 -9.94
N VAL A 112 -2.93 -18.81 -9.50
CA VAL A 112 -2.19 -17.81 -8.73
C VAL A 112 -1.09 -17.23 -9.62
N VAL A 113 -1.02 -15.90 -9.65
CA VAL A 113 0.00 -15.15 -10.37
C VAL A 113 0.89 -14.46 -9.34
N HIS A 114 2.16 -14.84 -9.28
CA HIS A 114 3.15 -14.21 -8.43
C HIS A 114 4.51 -14.08 -9.16
N PRO A 115 5.44 -13.21 -8.71
CA PRO A 115 6.65 -12.89 -9.47
C PRO A 115 7.56 -14.06 -9.83
N LEU A 116 7.48 -15.14 -9.03
CA LEU A 116 8.33 -16.33 -9.17
C LEU A 116 7.73 -17.41 -10.08
N ALA A 117 6.40 -17.46 -10.21
CA ALA A 117 5.71 -18.39 -11.08
C ALA A 117 4.28 -17.89 -11.40
N SER A 118 3.87 -18.10 -12.64
CA SER A 118 2.49 -17.89 -13.09
C SER A 118 1.94 -19.22 -13.61
N ALA A 119 0.83 -19.69 -13.06
CA ALA A 119 0.18 -20.92 -13.50
C ALA A 119 -0.47 -20.73 -14.89
N PRO A 120 -0.52 -21.76 -15.76
CA PRO A 120 -1.29 -21.70 -17.01
C PRO A 120 -2.71 -21.27 -16.72
N ALA A 121 -3.28 -20.39 -17.55
CA ALA A 121 -4.59 -19.78 -17.36
C ALA A 121 -5.59 -20.28 -18.43
N PRO A 122 -6.28 -21.42 -18.24
CA PRO A 122 -7.05 -22.04 -19.30
C PRO A 122 -8.36 -21.32 -19.62
N LEU A 123 -8.86 -20.42 -18.75
CA LEU A 123 -10.21 -19.86 -18.84
C LEU A 123 -10.33 -18.42 -18.30
N LEU A 124 -9.39 -17.52 -18.61
CA LEU A 124 -9.60 -16.10 -18.30
C LEU A 124 -10.60 -15.50 -19.28
N PRO A 125 -11.60 -14.72 -18.82
CA PRO A 125 -12.48 -13.99 -19.72
C PRO A 125 -11.62 -13.03 -20.57
N PRO A 126 -11.96 -12.83 -21.86
CA PRO A 126 -11.21 -11.97 -22.77
C PRO A 126 -11.41 -10.49 -22.40
N PHE A 127 -10.81 -10.06 -21.30
CA PHE A 127 -10.98 -8.72 -20.74
C PHE A 127 -9.67 -7.91 -20.90
N PRO A 128 -9.69 -6.68 -21.44
CA PRO A 128 -8.48 -5.93 -21.78
C PRO A 128 -7.50 -5.73 -20.62
N LEU A 129 -7.99 -5.52 -19.39
CA LEU A 129 -7.10 -5.37 -18.22
C LEU A 129 -6.39 -6.68 -17.84
N LEU A 130 -6.94 -7.84 -18.21
CA LEU A 130 -6.30 -9.13 -17.96
C LEU A 130 -5.19 -9.45 -18.96
N ALA A 131 -5.14 -8.74 -20.10
CA ALA A 131 -4.01 -8.82 -21.04
C ALA A 131 -2.70 -8.28 -20.44
N ALA A 132 -2.78 -7.49 -19.36
CA ALA A 132 -1.61 -6.98 -18.63
C ALA A 132 -1.01 -8.00 -17.65
N VAL A 133 -1.64 -9.17 -17.47
CA VAL A 133 -1.17 -10.23 -16.56
C VAL A 133 0.03 -10.93 -17.21
N PRO A 134 1.15 -11.13 -16.49
CA PRO A 134 2.30 -11.84 -17.02
C PRO A 134 1.94 -13.24 -17.53
N GLU A 135 2.46 -13.61 -18.69
CA GLU A 135 2.24 -14.94 -19.27
C GLU A 135 2.74 -16.07 -18.35
N ALA A 136 2.16 -17.26 -18.53
CA ALA A 136 2.50 -18.43 -17.74
C ALA A 136 3.97 -18.84 -17.97
N GLY A 137 4.74 -18.99 -16.89
CA GLY A 137 6.16 -19.33 -16.97
C GLY A 137 6.96 -19.07 -15.69
N PRO A 138 8.23 -19.52 -15.63
CA PRO A 138 9.13 -19.21 -14.53
C PRO A 138 9.44 -17.71 -14.49
N GLY A 139 9.50 -17.14 -13.29
CA GLY A 139 9.74 -15.70 -13.08
C GLY A 139 11.00 -15.20 -13.78
N THR A 140 10.85 -14.24 -14.69
CA THR A 140 11.98 -13.63 -15.41
C THR A 140 12.69 -12.59 -14.52
N PRO A 141 13.99 -12.30 -14.73
CA PRO A 141 14.72 -11.20 -14.07
C PRO A 141 13.99 -9.85 -14.09
N LEU A 142 13.21 -9.60 -15.15
CA LEU A 142 12.38 -8.41 -15.28
C LEU A 142 11.29 -8.33 -14.20
N HIS A 143 10.72 -9.45 -13.76
CA HIS A 143 9.71 -9.49 -12.70
C HIS A 143 10.31 -9.15 -11.33
N TRP A 144 11.61 -9.38 -11.12
CA TRP A 144 12.32 -9.00 -9.90
C TRP A 144 12.50 -7.48 -9.77
N ALA A 145 12.51 -6.74 -10.89
CA ALA A 145 12.54 -5.28 -10.86
C ALA A 145 11.31 -4.69 -10.16
N ALA A 146 10.17 -5.41 -10.15
CA ALA A 146 8.98 -5.01 -9.39
C ALA A 146 9.26 -4.92 -7.89
N GLY A 147 10.21 -5.69 -7.35
CA GLY A 147 10.67 -5.61 -5.97
C GLY A 147 11.36 -4.28 -5.61
N GLY A 148 11.71 -3.45 -6.59
CA GLY A 148 12.19 -2.08 -6.37
C GLY A 148 11.11 -1.15 -5.81
N VAL A 149 9.84 -1.34 -6.20
CA VAL A 149 8.71 -0.51 -5.74
C VAL A 149 8.54 -0.54 -4.22
N PRO A 150 8.46 -1.71 -3.55
CA PRO A 150 8.34 -1.75 -2.10
C PRO A 150 9.56 -1.20 -1.36
N LEU A 151 10.77 -1.33 -1.93
CA LEU A 151 11.98 -0.69 -1.36
C LEU A 151 11.87 0.84 -1.39
N VAL A 152 11.45 1.42 -2.51
CA VAL A 152 11.24 2.87 -2.62
C VAL A 152 10.16 3.33 -1.65
N ALA A 153 9.04 2.60 -1.54
CA ALA A 153 8.00 2.92 -0.57
C ALA A 153 8.54 2.92 0.87
N GLY A 154 9.33 1.92 1.24
CA GLY A 154 9.94 1.82 2.56
C GLY A 154 10.95 2.94 2.87
N THR A 155 11.78 3.33 1.89
CA THR A 155 12.70 4.46 2.04
C THR A 155 11.95 5.79 2.19
N VAL A 156 10.86 6.00 1.45
CA VAL A 156 9.98 7.18 1.58
C VAL A 156 9.36 7.25 2.98
N VAL A 157 8.82 6.14 3.50
CA VAL A 157 8.30 6.08 4.88
C VAL A 157 9.38 6.46 5.90
N GLY A 158 10.59 5.90 5.77
CA GLY A 158 11.73 6.23 6.63
C GLY A 158 12.13 7.70 6.55
N TRP A 159 12.14 8.28 5.34
CA TRP A 159 12.48 9.69 5.13
C TRP A 159 11.46 10.65 5.76
N PHE A 160 10.17 10.42 5.54
CA PHE A 160 9.10 11.24 6.12
C PHE A 160 9.09 11.17 7.65
N THR A 161 9.33 9.98 8.22
CA THR A 161 9.45 9.82 9.68
C THR A 161 10.69 10.51 10.25
N ALA A 162 11.83 10.49 9.55
CA ALA A 162 13.00 11.27 9.94
C ALA A 162 12.74 12.78 9.92
N ARG A 163 12.09 13.30 8.87
CA ARG A 163 11.78 14.73 8.75
C ARG A 163 10.89 15.22 9.89
N ALA A 164 9.90 14.42 10.26
CA ALA A 164 9.04 14.72 11.41
C ALA A 164 9.81 14.68 12.74
N ALA A 165 10.74 13.72 12.88
CA ALA A 165 11.57 13.60 14.08
C ALA A 165 12.58 14.75 14.28
N THR A 166 12.97 15.41 13.19
CA THR A 166 13.88 16.58 13.22
C THR A 166 13.15 17.91 13.09
N GLY A 167 11.81 17.92 13.12
CA GLY A 167 11.01 19.16 13.13
C GLY A 167 11.09 20.03 11.87
N ALA A 168 11.60 19.51 10.73
CA ALA A 168 11.72 20.30 9.51
C ALA A 168 10.33 20.44 8.84
N PRO A 169 9.69 21.63 8.83
CA PRO A 169 8.36 21.77 8.25
C PRO A 169 8.43 21.50 6.74
N VAL A 170 7.47 20.75 6.23
CA VAL A 170 7.13 20.77 4.79
C VAL A 170 6.04 21.81 4.66
N GLY A 171 6.38 22.98 4.13
CA GLY A 171 5.42 23.99 3.64
C GLY A 171 4.37 24.46 4.66
N ALA A 172 4.73 25.43 5.49
CA ALA A 172 3.73 26.27 6.13
C ALA A 172 3.38 27.43 5.17
N VAL A 173 2.46 27.17 4.24
CA VAL A 173 1.59 28.22 3.68
C VAL A 173 0.23 27.95 4.33
N GLY A 174 -0.15 28.77 5.30
CA GLY A 174 -1.38 28.59 6.07
C GLY A 174 -1.30 29.27 7.42
N ASP A 175 -1.56 30.57 7.40
CA ASP A 175 -2.16 31.44 8.42
C ASP A 175 -1.89 31.17 9.90
N GLY A 176 -1.28 32.17 10.53
CA GLY A 176 -1.12 32.22 11.98
C GLY A 176 -2.47 32.19 12.71
N HIS A 177 -2.47 31.67 13.95
CA HIS A 177 -3.01 32.30 15.15
C HIS A 177 -2.65 31.43 16.37
N ALA A 178 -2.13 32.13 17.39
CA ALA A 178 -2.16 31.80 18.82
C ALA A 178 -1.12 30.85 19.45
N ALA A 179 -0.55 31.42 20.51
CA ALA A 179 -0.17 30.84 21.80
C ALA A 179 1.29 30.40 21.95
N GLY A 180 2.04 31.31 22.59
CA GLY A 180 3.36 31.03 23.14
C GLY A 180 3.35 29.90 24.17
N GLY A 181 4.48 29.24 24.26
CA GLY A 181 4.73 28.12 25.15
C GLY A 181 6.06 27.49 24.77
N GLU A 182 7.08 27.95 25.48
CA GLU A 182 8.42 27.39 25.62
C GLU A 182 8.61 25.94 25.15
N GLY A 183 9.64 25.72 24.35
CA GLY A 183 10.20 24.41 24.12
C GLY A 183 10.72 24.29 22.70
N ALA A 184 12.04 24.34 22.55
CA ALA A 184 12.69 23.67 21.44
C ALA A 184 11.99 22.32 21.22
N ALA A 185 11.30 22.14 20.08
CA ALA A 185 10.66 20.90 19.72
C ALA A 185 11.77 19.84 19.59
N GLY A 186 12.13 19.26 20.72
CA GLY A 186 13.37 18.54 20.91
C GLY A 186 13.43 17.40 19.91
N VAL A 187 14.51 17.37 19.13
CA VAL A 187 14.83 16.27 18.21
C VAL A 187 14.50 14.96 18.90
N TRP A 188 13.56 14.18 18.34
CA TRP A 188 13.11 12.94 18.99
C TRP A 188 14.32 12.04 19.26
N SER A 189 14.32 11.20 20.30
CA SER A 189 15.41 10.24 20.50
C SER A 189 15.41 9.13 19.43
N TRP A 190 16.53 8.44 19.21
CA TRP A 190 16.64 7.36 18.20
C TRP A 190 15.55 6.30 18.36
N ARG A 191 15.27 5.92 19.62
CA ARG A 191 14.25 4.93 19.96
C ARG A 191 12.84 5.42 19.61
N ARG A 192 12.57 6.71 19.79
CA ARG A 192 11.28 7.33 19.43
C ARG A 192 11.09 7.38 17.91
N THR A 193 12.15 7.71 17.16
CA THR A 193 12.12 7.71 15.69
C THR A 193 11.93 6.31 15.11
N ALA A 194 12.66 5.32 15.64
CA ALA A 194 12.48 3.92 15.25
C ALA A 194 11.05 3.43 15.57
N GLY A 195 10.53 3.77 16.75
CA GLY A 195 9.14 3.47 17.13
C GLY A 195 8.11 4.09 16.18
N ALA A 196 8.29 5.36 15.80
CA ALA A 196 7.42 6.03 14.82
C ALA A 196 7.49 5.40 13.42
N ALA A 197 8.68 4.97 12.98
CA ALA A 197 8.85 4.25 11.72
C ALA A 197 8.13 2.89 11.73
N VAL A 198 8.18 2.15 12.83
CA VAL A 198 7.44 0.89 13.00
C VAL A 198 5.93 1.15 12.99
N VAL A 199 5.44 2.17 13.71
CA VAL A 199 4.01 2.54 13.69
C VAL A 199 3.57 2.92 12.28
N ALA A 200 4.36 3.72 11.55
CA ALA A 200 4.07 4.07 10.16
C ALA A 200 4.04 2.84 9.24
N ALA A 201 4.95 1.89 9.42
CA ALA A 201 4.97 0.63 8.67
C ALA A 201 3.71 -0.21 8.96
N VAL A 202 3.29 -0.32 10.22
CA VAL A 202 2.04 -1.02 10.61
C VAL A 202 0.82 -0.34 10.00
N LEU A 203 0.72 1.00 10.09
CA LEU A 203 -0.39 1.75 9.50
C LEU A 203 -0.44 1.59 7.98
N CYS A 204 0.71 1.62 7.31
CA CYS A 204 0.82 1.37 5.86
C CYS A 204 0.35 -0.05 5.52
N ALA A 205 0.80 -1.06 6.27
CA ALA A 205 0.39 -2.44 6.09
C ALA A 205 -1.12 -2.66 6.29
N VAL A 206 -1.72 -2.03 7.29
CA VAL A 206 -3.18 -2.06 7.52
C VAL A 206 -3.92 -1.40 6.35
N LEU A 207 -3.46 -0.23 5.89
CA LEU A 207 -4.07 0.48 4.76
C LEU A 207 -4.02 -0.38 3.49
N VAL A 208 -2.87 -0.97 3.17
CA VAL A 208 -2.71 -1.85 2.00
C VAL A 208 -3.54 -3.12 2.15
N ALA A 209 -3.64 -3.72 3.35
CA ALA A 209 -4.50 -4.87 3.59
C ALA A 209 -5.98 -4.54 3.34
N LEU A 210 -6.44 -3.36 3.79
CA LEU A 210 -7.81 -2.89 3.52
C LEU A 210 -8.03 -2.67 2.03
N LEU A 211 -7.10 -1.99 1.34
CA LEU A 211 -7.17 -1.80 -0.11
C LEU A 211 -7.21 -3.15 -0.85
N ALA A 212 -6.39 -4.12 -0.45
CA ALA A 212 -6.40 -5.47 -1.02
C ALA A 212 -7.71 -6.21 -0.74
N ALA A 213 -8.30 -6.04 0.44
CA ALA A 213 -9.59 -6.61 0.78
C ALA A 213 -10.73 -6.02 -0.06
N PHE A 214 -10.70 -4.71 -0.35
CA PHE A 214 -11.68 -4.07 -1.23
C PHE A 214 -11.45 -4.35 -2.72
N ALA A 215 -10.19 -4.52 -3.13
CA ALA A 215 -9.82 -4.83 -4.50
C ALA A 215 -10.02 -6.32 -4.86
N GLY A 216 -10.28 -7.19 -3.88
CA GLY A 216 -10.57 -8.61 -4.06
C GLY A 216 -12.00 -8.97 -3.69
N GLY A 217 -12.52 -10.03 -4.29
CA GLY A 217 -13.87 -10.52 -4.00
C GLY A 217 -14.29 -11.65 -4.93
N PRO A 218 -15.17 -12.56 -4.50
CA PRO A 218 -15.69 -13.61 -5.38
C PRO A 218 -16.47 -12.99 -6.54
N LEU A 219 -16.13 -13.39 -7.77
CA LEU A 219 -16.85 -12.98 -8.99
C LEU A 219 -17.89 -14.01 -9.44
N GLY A 220 -17.94 -15.17 -8.80
CA GLY A 220 -18.91 -16.23 -9.08
C GLY A 220 -18.79 -17.40 -8.09
N SER A 221 -19.56 -18.46 -8.31
CA SER A 221 -19.42 -19.73 -7.59
C SER A 221 -18.31 -20.59 -8.24
N ASP A 222 -17.62 -21.40 -7.44
CA ASP A 222 -16.59 -22.35 -7.86
C ASP A 222 -15.33 -21.74 -8.50
N ALA A 223 -15.17 -21.82 -9.82
CA ALA A 223 -13.93 -21.43 -10.51
C ALA A 223 -13.57 -19.94 -10.32
N LEU A 224 -14.56 -19.08 -10.03
CA LEU A 224 -14.39 -17.65 -9.76
C LEU A 224 -14.63 -17.27 -8.28
N ALA A 225 -14.66 -18.25 -7.38
CA ALA A 225 -14.89 -18.02 -5.94
C ALA A 225 -13.76 -17.24 -5.26
N ARG A 226 -12.58 -17.15 -5.88
CA ARG A 226 -11.43 -16.39 -5.38
C ARG A 226 -10.83 -15.56 -6.50
N PHE A 227 -11.05 -14.25 -6.42
CA PHE A 227 -10.52 -13.29 -7.38
C PHE A 227 -9.90 -12.11 -6.64
N GLY A 228 -8.61 -11.89 -6.87
CA GLY A 228 -7.83 -10.82 -6.27
C GLY A 228 -6.84 -11.22 -5.18
N PRO A 229 -6.16 -10.22 -4.60
CA PRO A 229 -5.10 -10.43 -3.63
C PRO A 229 -5.62 -10.92 -2.28
N VAL A 230 -4.84 -11.77 -1.62
CA VAL A 230 -5.15 -12.23 -0.27
C VAL A 230 -4.75 -11.13 0.73
N TRP A 231 -5.73 -10.46 1.32
CA TRP A 231 -5.53 -9.25 2.13
C TRP A 231 -4.51 -9.39 3.26
N TRP A 232 -4.50 -10.53 3.97
CA TRP A 232 -3.58 -10.75 5.09
C TRP A 232 -2.14 -11.00 4.62
N GLN A 233 -1.96 -11.62 3.44
CA GLN A 233 -0.65 -11.79 2.83
C GLN A 233 -0.11 -10.45 2.31
N ALA A 234 -0.97 -9.65 1.68
CA ALA A 234 -0.63 -8.29 1.25
C ALA A 234 -0.19 -7.42 2.44
N GLY A 235 -0.95 -7.44 3.54
CA GLY A 235 -0.61 -6.72 4.77
C GLY A 235 0.71 -7.21 5.40
N GLY A 236 0.88 -8.53 5.54
CA GLY A 236 2.10 -9.11 6.09
C GLY A 236 3.34 -8.78 5.26
N ALA A 237 3.26 -8.93 3.94
CA ALA A 237 4.36 -8.59 3.04
C ALA A 237 4.69 -7.10 3.08
N THR A 238 3.67 -6.22 3.09
CA THR A 238 3.86 -4.78 3.22
C THR A 238 4.58 -4.44 4.51
N LEU A 239 4.19 -5.05 5.63
CA LEU A 239 4.84 -4.80 6.92
C LEU A 239 6.34 -5.11 6.87
N VAL A 240 6.72 -6.27 6.32
CA VAL A 240 8.12 -6.68 6.20
C VAL A 240 8.89 -5.74 5.27
N TRP A 241 8.36 -5.50 4.07
CA TRP A 241 9.02 -4.68 3.05
C TRP A 241 9.19 -3.22 3.45
N ILE A 242 8.25 -2.67 4.24
CA ILE A 242 8.33 -1.28 4.68
C ILE A 242 9.18 -1.17 5.94
N ALA A 243 9.02 -2.05 6.93
CA ALA A 243 9.73 -1.92 8.21
C ALA A 243 11.25 -2.08 8.06
N VAL A 244 11.71 -3.01 7.21
CA VAL A 244 13.14 -3.31 6.99
C VAL A 244 13.93 -2.07 6.53
N PRO A 245 13.53 -1.34 5.47
CA PRO A 245 14.20 -0.11 5.05
C PRO A 245 13.77 1.13 5.83
N ALA A 246 12.52 1.25 6.31
CA ALA A 246 12.04 2.48 6.93
C ALA A 246 12.78 2.81 8.24
N VAL A 247 13.04 1.81 9.08
CA VAL A 247 13.75 1.99 10.37
C VAL A 247 15.19 2.49 10.18
N PRO A 248 16.06 1.83 9.39
CA PRO A 248 17.43 2.30 9.19
C PRO A 248 17.46 3.66 8.49
N VAL A 249 16.64 3.89 7.47
CA VAL A 249 16.58 5.17 6.77
C VAL A 249 16.15 6.28 7.73
N ALA A 250 15.11 6.06 8.53
CA ALA A 250 14.63 7.07 9.47
C ALA A 250 15.71 7.52 10.44
N VAL A 251 16.55 6.58 10.86
CA VAL A 251 17.57 6.78 11.88
C VAL A 251 18.80 7.42 11.31
N VAL A 252 19.28 6.93 10.17
CA VAL A 252 20.45 7.49 9.47
C VAL A 252 20.16 8.92 9.04
N VAL A 253 19.00 9.18 8.43
CA VAL A 253 18.62 10.52 7.98
C VAL A 253 18.48 11.47 9.16
N ARG A 254 17.89 11.02 10.27
CA ARG A 254 17.84 11.79 11.52
C ARG A 254 19.24 12.12 12.04
N ALA A 255 20.13 11.12 12.10
CA ALA A 255 21.48 11.30 12.62
C ALA A 255 22.29 12.26 11.75
N TRP A 256 22.11 12.22 10.44
CA TRP A 256 22.74 13.13 9.50
C TRP A 256 22.23 14.57 9.66
N ARG A 257 20.90 14.75 9.74
CA ARG A 257 20.26 16.06 9.92
C ARG A 257 20.46 16.69 11.30
N GLY A 258 20.79 15.89 12.32
CA GLY A 258 21.09 16.40 13.66
C GLY A 258 22.56 16.82 13.87
N ARG A 259 23.41 16.65 12.85
CA ARG A 259 24.84 17.05 12.88
C ARG A 259 25.13 18.37 12.17
N GLY A 260 24.20 18.90 11.37
CA GLY A 260 24.29 20.19 10.70
C GLY A 260 23.43 21.22 11.41
#